data_AF-A0A3M2JKN4-F1
#
_entry.id   AF-A0A3M2JKN4-F1
#
_cell.length_a   1.000
_cell.length_b   1.000
_cell.length_c   1.000
_cell.angle_alpha   90.00
_cell.angle_beta   90.00
_cell.angle_gamma   90.00
#
_symmetry.space_group_name_H-M   'P 1'
#
loop_
_entity.id
_entity.type
_entity.pdbx_description
1 polymer ?
#
loop_
_entity_poly.entity_id
_entity_poly.type
_entity_poly.pdbx_seq_one_letter_code
_entity_poly.pdbx_strand_id
1 'polypeptide(L)'
;MRAFLREGDALVAEVDPGEREVLATVVADVAELLGGGRFEERARETGRAHRADASADAEASLLMRLRLEPLPSPDDPAVHRLLPDASRDDAAVSQEFRRLTEDDLRQQKIDRLAELFDALAVDALANGADAGDGAAGSRRSRRTRGRHEAAAVVRVDVARAPALAATLTDVRLVLGERLGVTDEEASARLEDEVVATRPGADDHAAQARQYLGSVFLALGWWQETLMACLLADLPELPDDAGPDLPDLPGRAGPAGGLGSTS
;
A
#
# COMPACT_ATOMS: atom_id res chain seq x y z
N MET A 1 2.22 -4.28 13.27
CA MET A 1 3.27 -3.69 12.42
C MET A 1 4.05 -2.71 13.26
N ARG A 2 5.36 -2.64 13.08
CA ARG A 2 6.24 -1.64 13.71
C ARG A 2 6.59 -0.54 12.70
N ALA A 3 7.00 0.60 13.23
CA ALA A 3 7.40 1.75 12.43
C ALA A 3 8.64 1.41 11.60
N PHE A 4 8.76 2.02 10.43
CA PHE A 4 10.02 2.01 9.71
C PHE A 4 11.11 2.73 10.51
N LEU A 5 12.29 2.11 10.56
CA LEU A 5 13.50 2.66 11.14
C LEU A 5 14.61 2.59 10.10
N ARG A 6 15.54 3.53 10.17
CA ARG A 6 16.71 3.51 9.29
C ARG A 6 17.82 2.63 9.87
N GLU A 7 18.35 1.76 9.02
CA GLU A 7 19.52 0.94 9.28
C GLU A 7 20.51 1.04 8.12
N GLY A 8 21.42 2.02 8.23
CA GLY A 8 22.40 2.29 7.17
C GLY A 8 21.74 2.79 5.90
N ASP A 9 21.91 2.05 4.81
CA ASP A 9 21.34 2.30 3.48
C ASP A 9 19.96 1.68 3.28
N ALA A 10 19.37 1.08 4.33
CA ALA A 10 18.05 0.49 4.27
C ALA A 10 17.08 1.08 5.30
N LEU A 11 15.79 0.94 5.02
CA LEU A 11 14.69 1.13 5.94
C LEU A 11 14.12 -0.24 6.30
N VAL A 12 13.90 -0.48 7.59
CA VAL A 12 13.42 -1.75 8.12
C VAL A 12 12.16 -1.54 8.94
N ALA A 13 11.21 -2.47 8.83
CA ALA A 13 10.05 -2.53 9.70
C ALA A 13 9.72 -3.97 10.06
N GLU A 14 9.40 -4.21 11.33
CA GLU A 14 8.93 -5.51 11.78
C GLU A 14 7.42 -5.65 11.51
N VAL A 15 7.02 -6.79 10.95
CA VAL A 15 5.63 -7.16 10.69
C VAL A 15 5.37 -8.53 11.32
N ASP A 16 4.32 -8.63 12.13
CA ASP A 16 3.97 -9.89 12.76
C ASP A 16 3.46 -10.90 11.69
N PRO A 17 3.67 -12.21 11.86
CA PRO A 17 3.36 -13.21 10.82
C PRO A 17 1.92 -13.14 10.30
N GLY A 18 0.94 -12.98 11.19
CA GLY A 18 -0.46 -12.88 10.82
C GLY A 18 -0.78 -11.60 10.05
N GLU A 19 -0.14 -10.46 10.35
CA GLU A 19 -0.34 -9.23 9.59
C GLU A 19 0.28 -9.34 8.20
N ARG A 20 1.41 -10.01 8.09
CA ARG A 20 2.14 -10.19 6.84
C ARG A 20 1.36 -11.04 5.82
N GLU A 21 0.77 -12.15 6.25
CA GLU A 21 -0.08 -12.99 5.38
C GLU A 21 -1.24 -12.19 4.78
N VAL A 22 -1.75 -11.25 5.57
CA VAL A 22 -2.89 -10.42 5.22
C VAL A 22 -2.48 -9.34 4.24
N LEU A 23 -1.38 -8.66 4.51
CA LEU A 23 -0.79 -7.72 3.56
C LEU A 23 -0.45 -8.42 2.24
N ALA A 24 0.14 -9.61 2.29
CA ALA A 24 0.46 -10.38 1.08
C ALA A 24 -0.80 -10.75 0.29
N THR A 25 -1.87 -11.15 0.96
CA THR A 25 -3.16 -11.45 0.33
C THR A 25 -3.74 -10.21 -0.35
N VAL A 26 -3.84 -9.10 0.38
CA VAL A 26 -4.36 -7.83 -0.17
C VAL A 26 -3.51 -7.34 -1.36
N VAL A 27 -2.18 -7.43 -1.27
CA VAL A 27 -1.27 -7.04 -2.36
C VAL A 27 -1.48 -7.93 -3.59
N ALA A 28 -1.64 -9.24 -3.39
CA ALA A 28 -1.95 -10.17 -4.49
C ALA A 28 -3.30 -9.86 -5.15
N ASP A 29 -4.31 -9.54 -4.37
CA ASP A 29 -5.64 -9.20 -4.88
C ASP A 29 -5.62 -7.89 -5.69
N VAL A 30 -4.86 -6.87 -5.24
CA VAL A 30 -4.66 -5.64 -6.03
C VAL A 30 -3.89 -5.91 -7.33
N ALA A 31 -2.91 -6.81 -7.31
CA ALA A 31 -2.21 -7.19 -8.53
C ALA A 31 -3.10 -7.97 -9.51
N GLU A 32 -3.96 -8.86 -9.00
CA GLU A 32 -4.94 -9.58 -9.81
C GLU A 32 -5.94 -8.62 -10.45
N LEU A 33 -6.42 -7.61 -9.69
CA LEU A 33 -7.25 -6.52 -10.22
C LEU A 33 -6.58 -5.79 -11.38
N LEU A 34 -5.26 -5.58 -11.30
CA LEU A 34 -4.51 -4.96 -12.37
C LEU A 34 -4.22 -5.89 -13.55
N GLY A 35 -4.57 -7.18 -13.48
CA GLY A 35 -4.31 -8.17 -14.53
C GLY A 35 -2.99 -8.93 -14.38
N GLY A 36 -2.33 -8.82 -13.21
CA GLY A 36 -1.07 -9.52 -12.90
C GLY A 36 -1.20 -11.02 -12.66
N GLY A 37 -2.42 -11.57 -12.70
CA GLY A 37 -2.73 -12.96 -12.38
C GLY A 37 -2.59 -13.29 -10.89
N ARG A 38 -2.82 -14.55 -10.53
CA ARG A 38 -2.72 -15.01 -9.12
C ARG A 38 -1.26 -15.12 -8.69
N PHE A 39 -0.78 -14.18 -7.89
CA PHE A 39 0.59 -14.20 -7.35
C PHE A 39 0.90 -15.46 -6.53
N GLU A 40 -0.11 -16.10 -5.95
CA GLU A 40 0.07 -17.39 -5.26
C GLU A 40 0.47 -18.53 -6.19
N GLU A 41 0.01 -18.48 -7.44
CA GLU A 41 0.38 -19.45 -8.48
C GLU A 41 1.85 -19.21 -8.89
N ARG A 42 2.24 -17.94 -9.05
CA ARG A 42 3.64 -17.50 -9.25
C ARG A 42 4.57 -17.88 -8.09
N ALA A 43 4.10 -17.78 -6.83
CA ALA A 43 4.85 -18.19 -5.64
C ALA A 43 5.05 -19.72 -5.60
N ARG A 44 4.04 -20.51 -6.03
CA ARG A 44 4.16 -21.97 -6.18
C ARG A 44 5.12 -22.36 -7.30
N GLU A 45 5.05 -21.69 -8.45
CA GLU A 45 5.92 -21.93 -9.61
C GLU A 45 7.39 -21.56 -9.36
N THR A 46 7.63 -20.51 -8.58
CA THR A 46 9.00 -20.10 -8.21
C THR A 46 9.59 -20.90 -7.04
N GLY A 47 8.87 -21.91 -6.53
CA GLY A 47 9.30 -22.74 -5.41
C GLY A 47 9.30 -22.00 -4.06
N ARG A 48 8.61 -20.84 -3.97
CA ARG A 48 8.56 -19.94 -2.81
C ARG A 48 7.27 -20.11 -1.98
N ALA A 49 6.40 -21.05 -2.32
CA ALA A 49 5.28 -21.44 -1.47
C ALA A 49 5.60 -22.79 -0.79
N HIS A 50 5.63 -22.84 0.54
CA HIS A 50 5.56 -24.12 1.27
C HIS A 50 4.30 -24.25 2.12
N ARG A 51 3.84 -25.50 2.24
CA ARG A 51 2.57 -25.91 2.83
C ARG A 51 2.50 -25.53 4.31
N ALA A 52 1.72 -24.50 4.64
CA ALA A 52 1.11 -24.38 5.96
C ALA A 52 -0.06 -25.39 6.06
N ASP A 53 -0.28 -25.97 7.23
CA ASP A 53 -1.32 -26.97 7.51
C ASP A 53 -2.70 -26.52 6.99
N ALA A 54 -3.15 -27.17 5.92
CA ALA A 54 -3.99 -26.55 4.90
C ALA A 54 -5.51 -26.55 5.16
N SER A 55 -6.00 -26.63 6.40
CA SER A 55 -7.47 -26.69 6.63
C SER A 55 -8.06 -25.57 7.47
N ALA A 56 -7.40 -25.13 8.54
CA ALA A 56 -7.95 -24.06 9.39
C ALA A 56 -7.58 -22.66 8.89
N ASP A 57 -6.31 -22.45 8.55
CA ASP A 57 -5.83 -21.16 8.00
C ASP A 57 -6.24 -20.98 6.53
N ALA A 58 -6.43 -22.09 5.81
CA ALA A 58 -6.99 -22.06 4.46
C ALA A 58 -8.44 -21.59 4.46
N GLU A 59 -9.27 -21.98 5.44
CA GLU A 59 -10.65 -21.45 5.55
C GLU A 59 -10.66 -19.97 5.91
N ALA A 60 -9.83 -19.52 6.84
CA ALA A 60 -9.72 -18.10 7.18
C ALA A 60 -9.22 -17.24 6.00
N SER A 61 -8.18 -17.73 5.29
CA SER A 61 -7.65 -17.10 4.09
C SER A 61 -8.64 -17.16 2.91
N LEU A 62 -9.37 -18.25 2.74
CA LEU A 62 -10.46 -18.38 1.77
C LEU A 62 -11.65 -17.47 2.11
N LEU A 63 -12.02 -17.34 3.39
CA LEU A 63 -13.04 -16.41 3.86
C LEU A 63 -12.65 -14.95 3.62
N MET A 64 -11.35 -14.65 3.68
CA MET A 64 -10.82 -13.33 3.30
C MET A 64 -10.85 -13.11 1.78
N ARG A 65 -10.43 -14.11 0.98
CA ARG A 65 -10.51 -14.09 -0.50
C ARG A 65 -11.95 -14.03 -1.02
N LEU A 66 -12.91 -14.58 -0.28
CA LEU A 66 -14.34 -14.55 -0.61
C LEU A 66 -14.99 -13.15 -0.43
N ARG A 67 -14.23 -12.11 -0.04
CA ARG A 67 -14.77 -10.81 0.40
C ARG A 67 -14.24 -9.58 -0.32
N LEU A 68 -13.17 -9.70 -1.09
CA LEU A 68 -12.99 -8.81 -2.24
C LEU A 68 -13.82 -9.46 -3.34
N GLU A 69 -15.05 -8.99 -3.53
CA GLU A 69 -15.92 -9.51 -4.59
C GLU A 69 -15.12 -9.58 -5.91
N PRO A 70 -15.21 -10.68 -6.69
CA PRO A 70 -14.54 -10.75 -7.99
C PRO A 70 -14.96 -9.54 -8.80
N LEU A 71 -13.98 -8.73 -9.16
CA LEU A 71 -14.25 -7.41 -9.71
C LEU A 71 -14.82 -7.60 -11.11
N PRO A 72 -16.04 -7.11 -11.40
CA PRO A 72 -16.55 -7.13 -12.74
C PRO A 72 -15.61 -6.27 -13.59
N SER A 73 -15.05 -6.84 -14.65
CA SER A 73 -14.37 -6.10 -15.71
C SER A 73 -15.27 -4.99 -16.26
N PRO A 74 -14.78 -4.08 -17.12
CA PRO A 74 -13.49 -3.38 -17.24
C PRO A 74 -13.53 -1.94 -16.68
N ASP A 75 -14.62 -1.53 -16.01
CA ASP A 75 -14.85 -0.17 -15.47
C ASP A 75 -14.81 -0.15 -13.93
N ASP A 76 -13.80 -0.78 -13.35
CA ASP A 76 -13.66 -0.77 -11.90
C ASP A 76 -13.22 0.63 -11.39
N PRO A 77 -13.97 1.29 -10.49
CA PRO A 77 -13.60 2.60 -9.99
C PRO A 77 -12.23 2.60 -9.27
N ALA A 78 -11.81 1.48 -8.69
CA ALA A 78 -10.48 1.34 -8.09
C ALA A 78 -9.39 1.35 -9.17
N VAL A 79 -9.63 0.71 -10.32
CA VAL A 79 -8.70 0.76 -11.46
C VAL A 79 -8.61 2.16 -12.03
N HIS A 80 -9.72 2.92 -12.11
CA HIS A 80 -9.68 4.32 -12.51
C HIS A 80 -8.89 5.21 -11.54
N ARG A 81 -8.88 4.91 -10.23
CA ARG A 81 -8.01 5.60 -9.28
C ARG A 81 -6.54 5.24 -9.46
N LEU A 82 -6.24 3.98 -9.79
CA LEU A 82 -4.87 3.51 -10.03
C LEU A 82 -4.30 4.00 -11.36
N LEU A 83 -5.15 4.10 -12.39
CA LEU A 83 -4.82 4.48 -13.76
C LEU A 83 -5.65 5.72 -14.15
N PRO A 84 -5.33 6.90 -13.57
CA PRO A 84 -6.10 8.12 -13.79
C PRO A 84 -5.96 8.63 -15.22
N ASP A 85 -6.96 9.39 -15.67
CA ASP A 85 -6.93 10.04 -16.97
C ASP A 85 -5.82 11.07 -17.09
N ALA A 86 -5.14 11.06 -18.24
CA ALA A 86 -4.07 12.01 -18.55
C ALA A 86 -4.59 13.45 -18.73
N SER A 87 -5.87 13.62 -19.08
CA SER A 87 -6.54 14.91 -19.19
C SER A 87 -7.93 14.88 -18.57
N ARG A 88 -8.27 15.92 -17.81
CA ARG A 88 -9.60 16.12 -17.23
C ARG A 88 -10.59 16.75 -18.21
N ASP A 89 -10.06 17.49 -19.18
CA ASP A 89 -10.86 18.36 -20.06
C ASP A 89 -10.97 17.82 -21.50
N ASP A 90 -10.16 16.81 -21.85
CA ASP A 90 -10.11 16.26 -23.21
C ASP A 90 -10.12 14.73 -23.20
N ALA A 91 -11.28 14.16 -23.49
CA ALA A 91 -11.48 12.72 -23.54
C ALA A 91 -10.73 12.04 -24.70
N ALA A 92 -10.51 12.74 -25.83
CA ALA A 92 -9.79 12.17 -26.96
C ALA A 92 -8.29 12.04 -26.65
N VAL A 93 -7.73 13.04 -25.97
CA VAL A 93 -6.36 12.97 -25.42
C VAL A 93 -6.26 11.82 -24.43
N SER A 94 -7.18 11.71 -23.46
CA SER A 94 -7.14 10.61 -22.49
C SER A 94 -7.22 9.23 -23.15
N GLN A 95 -8.02 9.05 -24.20
CA GLN A 95 -8.07 7.79 -24.97
C GLN A 95 -6.75 7.46 -25.68
N GLU A 96 -6.12 8.43 -26.34
CA GLU A 96 -4.83 8.22 -27.00
C GLU A 96 -3.72 7.91 -26.00
N PHE A 97 -3.71 8.59 -24.84
CA PHE A 97 -2.77 8.30 -23.77
C PHE A 97 -2.96 6.90 -23.18
N ARG A 98 -4.19 6.48 -22.91
CA ARG A 98 -4.49 5.11 -22.45
C ARG A 98 -3.98 4.08 -23.45
N ARG A 99 -4.29 4.25 -24.74
CA ARG A 99 -3.81 3.37 -25.82
C ARG A 99 -2.29 3.23 -25.86
N LEU A 100 -1.55 4.30 -25.53
CA LEU A 100 -0.09 4.33 -25.63
C LEU A 100 0.65 3.92 -24.35
N THR A 101 0.04 4.07 -23.18
CA THR A 101 0.78 4.02 -21.90
C THR A 101 0.13 3.17 -20.80
N GLU A 102 -1.16 2.82 -20.93
CA GLU A 102 -1.88 2.14 -19.85
C GLU A 102 -1.25 0.78 -19.52
N ASP A 103 -0.90 0.00 -20.54
CA ASP A 103 -0.27 -1.32 -20.36
C ASP A 103 1.07 -1.22 -19.63
N ASP A 104 1.91 -0.25 -19.99
CA ASP A 104 3.20 -0.02 -19.34
C ASP A 104 3.03 0.44 -17.88
N LEU A 105 2.07 1.34 -17.63
CA LEU A 105 1.77 1.83 -16.27
C LEU A 105 1.22 0.70 -15.40
N ARG A 106 0.33 -0.12 -15.96
CA ARG A 106 -0.25 -1.31 -15.33
C ARG A 106 0.85 -2.31 -14.98
N GLN A 107 1.73 -2.63 -15.94
CA GLN A 107 2.84 -3.55 -15.71
C GLN A 107 3.80 -3.04 -14.63
N GLN A 108 4.14 -1.75 -14.65
CA GLN A 108 4.98 -1.14 -13.62
C GLN A 108 4.37 -1.27 -12.21
N LYS A 109 3.05 -1.08 -12.08
CA LYS A 109 2.34 -1.25 -10.80
C LYS A 109 2.33 -2.71 -10.35
N ILE A 110 2.06 -3.64 -11.27
CA ILE A 110 2.11 -5.09 -11.02
C ILE A 110 3.51 -5.51 -10.53
N ASP A 111 4.57 -5.02 -11.16
CA ASP A 111 5.94 -5.37 -10.79
C ASP A 111 6.27 -4.87 -9.37
N ARG A 112 5.88 -3.64 -9.03
CA ARG A 112 6.06 -3.10 -7.67
C ARG A 112 5.24 -3.84 -6.61
N LEU A 113 4.02 -4.27 -6.95
CA LEU A 113 3.19 -5.11 -6.09
C LEU A 113 3.83 -6.49 -5.91
N ALA A 114 4.40 -7.08 -6.96
CA ALA A 114 5.08 -8.37 -6.89
C ALA A 114 6.31 -8.31 -5.99
N GLU A 115 7.09 -7.23 -6.05
CA GLU A 115 8.23 -7.01 -5.16
C GLU A 115 7.81 -6.89 -3.69
N LEU A 116 6.72 -6.17 -3.40
CA LEU A 116 6.18 -6.10 -2.04
C LEU A 116 5.65 -7.46 -1.59
N PHE A 117 4.93 -8.17 -2.46
CA PHE A 117 4.46 -9.51 -2.17
C PHE A 117 5.62 -10.46 -1.84
N ASP A 118 6.69 -10.44 -2.63
CA ASP A 118 7.88 -11.27 -2.39
C ASP A 118 8.56 -10.90 -1.06
N ALA A 119 8.68 -9.61 -0.72
CA ALA A 119 9.22 -9.18 0.58
C ALA A 119 8.37 -9.70 1.75
N LEU A 120 7.04 -9.72 1.60
CA LEU A 120 6.12 -10.25 2.61
C LEU A 120 6.09 -11.78 2.63
N ALA A 121 6.30 -12.45 1.49
CA ALA A 121 6.21 -13.91 1.38
C ALA A 121 7.53 -14.63 1.70
N VAL A 122 8.68 -14.07 1.34
CA VAL A 122 9.99 -14.73 1.47
C VAL A 122 10.51 -14.68 2.91
N ASP A 123 10.32 -13.57 3.63
CA ASP A 123 10.71 -13.48 5.04
C ASP A 123 9.83 -14.37 5.94
N ALA A 124 8.67 -14.83 5.44
CA ALA A 124 7.88 -15.89 6.06
C ALA A 124 8.59 -17.24 6.08
N LEU A 125 9.29 -17.56 4.99
CA LEU A 125 9.94 -18.85 4.80
C LEU A 125 11.28 -18.92 5.55
N ALA A 126 12.01 -17.81 5.59
CA ALA A 126 13.26 -17.72 6.35
C ALA A 126 13.04 -17.95 7.85
N ASN A 127 11.98 -17.37 8.42
CA ASN A 127 11.65 -17.50 9.84
C ASN A 127 10.97 -18.84 10.20
N GLY A 128 10.37 -19.54 9.23
CA GLY A 128 9.76 -20.87 9.42
C GLY A 128 10.77 -22.02 9.41
N ALA A 129 11.94 -21.84 8.80
CA ALA A 129 12.97 -22.88 8.69
C ALA A 129 13.72 -23.15 10.01
N ASP A 130 13.72 -22.20 10.95
CA ASP A 130 14.34 -22.34 12.28
C ASP A 130 13.45 -23.03 13.33
N ALA A 131 12.22 -23.42 12.97
CA ALA A 131 11.23 -24.01 13.90
C ALA A 131 11.19 -25.56 13.90
N GLY A 132 12.16 -26.24 13.29
CA GLY A 132 12.09 -27.68 13.02
C GLY A 132 13.33 -28.50 13.34
N ASP A 133 13.71 -28.63 14.62
CA ASP A 133 13.98 -29.93 15.26
C ASP A 133 14.15 -29.77 16.79
N GLY A 134 13.37 -30.47 17.60
CA GLY A 134 13.39 -30.29 19.05
C GLY A 134 12.27 -31.00 19.80
N ALA A 135 12.36 -32.33 19.86
CA ALA A 135 11.43 -33.18 20.59
C ALA A 135 11.34 -32.86 22.11
N ALA A 136 10.11 -32.94 22.62
CA ALA A 136 9.72 -33.22 24.01
C ALA A 136 10.28 -32.32 25.15
N GLY A 137 9.75 -31.10 25.28
CA GLY A 137 9.89 -30.28 26.50
C GLY A 137 8.68 -29.39 26.81
N SER A 138 8.02 -29.63 27.95
CA SER A 138 7.10 -28.74 28.69
C SER A 138 6.02 -27.94 27.91
N ARG A 139 4.78 -28.46 27.91
CA ARG A 139 3.57 -27.81 27.34
C ARG A 139 3.23 -26.44 27.95
N ARG A 140 3.81 -26.04 29.09
CA ARG A 140 3.62 -24.69 29.68
C ARG A 140 4.60 -23.65 29.13
N SER A 141 5.83 -24.04 28.77
CA SER A 141 6.79 -23.16 28.09
C SER A 141 6.38 -22.88 26.64
N ARG A 142 5.65 -23.82 26.01
CA ARG A 142 5.14 -23.69 24.64
C ARG A 142 4.12 -22.55 24.45
N ARG A 143 3.34 -22.21 25.50
CA ARG A 143 2.34 -21.12 25.46
C ARG A 143 2.91 -19.70 25.48
N THR A 144 4.14 -19.54 25.97
CA THR A 144 4.86 -18.26 25.92
C THR A 144 5.82 -18.20 24.74
N ARG A 145 6.32 -19.34 24.25
CA ARG A 145 7.26 -19.41 23.11
C ARG A 145 6.60 -19.22 21.74
N GLY A 146 5.33 -19.57 21.56
CA GLY A 146 4.58 -19.32 20.33
C GLY A 146 4.09 -17.86 20.16
N ARG A 147 4.43 -16.95 21.08
CA ARG A 147 3.97 -15.54 21.06
C ARG A 147 4.95 -14.59 20.36
N HIS A 148 6.13 -15.09 20.00
CA HIS A 148 7.13 -14.40 19.18
C HIS A 148 7.65 -15.41 18.15
N GLU A 149 6.77 -15.95 17.31
CA GLU A 149 7.22 -16.38 15.98
C GLU A 149 7.86 -15.15 15.35
N ALA A 150 9.15 -15.25 15.03
CA ALA A 150 10.01 -14.10 14.76
C ALA A 150 9.33 -13.11 13.81
N ALA A 151 9.10 -11.89 14.30
CA ALA A 151 8.59 -10.80 13.48
C ALA A 151 9.46 -10.72 12.23
N ALA A 152 8.84 -10.81 11.06
CA ALA A 152 9.58 -10.68 9.82
C ALA A 152 9.96 -9.23 9.61
N VAL A 153 11.16 -9.01 9.08
CA VAL A 153 11.70 -7.68 8.86
C VAL A 153 11.55 -7.33 7.39
N VAL A 154 10.57 -6.49 7.07
CA VAL A 154 10.50 -5.88 5.75
C VAL A 154 11.67 -4.91 5.62
N ARG A 155 12.67 -5.28 4.81
CA ARG A 155 13.85 -4.46 4.52
C ARG A 155 13.78 -3.91 3.10
N VAL A 156 13.91 -2.59 2.96
CA VAL A 156 13.94 -1.91 1.67
C VAL A 156 15.14 -0.96 1.60
N ASP A 157 15.88 -0.99 0.50
CA ASP A 157 16.94 -0.01 0.24
C ASP A 157 16.34 1.40 0.15
N VAL A 158 17.04 2.42 0.65
CA VAL A 158 16.57 3.81 0.64
C VAL A 158 16.24 4.31 -0.78
N ALA A 159 16.99 3.89 -1.81
CA ALA A 159 16.69 4.23 -3.20
C ALA A 159 15.39 3.59 -3.72
N ARG A 160 14.93 2.51 -3.08
CA ARG A 160 13.72 1.75 -3.43
C ARG A 160 12.52 2.14 -2.56
N ALA A 161 12.73 2.83 -1.45
CA ALA A 161 11.69 3.25 -0.53
C ALA A 161 10.59 4.15 -1.16
N PRO A 162 10.88 5.07 -2.11
CA PRO A 162 9.82 5.80 -2.82
C PRO A 162 8.90 4.89 -3.64
N ALA A 163 9.45 3.82 -4.22
CA ALA A 163 8.63 2.84 -4.95
C ALA A 163 7.72 2.06 -4.00
N LEU A 164 8.22 1.67 -2.82
CA LEU A 164 7.40 1.07 -1.76
C LEU A 164 6.27 2.01 -1.33
N ALA A 165 6.55 3.28 -1.08
CA ALA A 165 5.53 4.27 -0.71
C ALA A 165 4.44 4.40 -1.79
N ALA A 166 4.83 4.37 -3.08
CA ALA A 166 3.88 4.34 -4.19
C ALA A 166 3.02 3.05 -4.19
N THR A 167 3.61 1.88 -3.92
CA THR A 167 2.87 0.62 -3.80
C THR A 167 1.87 0.64 -2.65
N LEU A 168 2.27 1.14 -1.47
CA LEU A 168 1.36 1.29 -0.32
C LEU A 168 0.21 2.25 -0.64
N THR A 169 0.50 3.31 -1.40
CA THR A 169 -0.54 4.24 -1.88
C THR A 169 -1.50 3.53 -2.82
N ASP A 170 -1.01 2.75 -3.79
CA ASP A 170 -1.85 1.99 -4.72
C ASP A 170 -2.78 1.02 -3.97
N VAL A 171 -2.27 0.26 -3.00
CA VAL A 171 -3.08 -0.63 -2.16
C VAL A 171 -4.13 0.16 -1.36
N ARG A 172 -3.74 1.29 -0.75
CA ARG A 172 -4.67 2.15 0.00
C ARG A 172 -5.75 2.75 -0.89
N LEU A 173 -5.46 3.09 -2.14
CA LEU A 173 -6.46 3.62 -3.08
C LEU A 173 -7.55 2.58 -3.37
N VAL A 174 -7.16 1.32 -3.59
CA VAL A 174 -8.11 0.22 -3.82
C VAL A 174 -8.96 -0.04 -2.58
N LEU A 175 -8.31 -0.19 -1.41
CA LEU A 175 -9.02 -0.40 -0.16
C LEU A 175 -9.96 0.77 0.17
N GLY A 176 -9.49 2.01 -0.03
CA GLY A 176 -10.28 3.21 0.19
C GLY A 176 -11.53 3.26 -0.70
N GLU A 177 -11.40 2.94 -2.00
CA GLU A 177 -12.56 2.85 -2.89
C GLU A 177 -13.58 1.80 -2.40
N ARG A 178 -13.13 0.59 -2.05
CA ARG A 178 -14.02 -0.48 -1.57
C ARG A 178 -14.67 -0.20 -0.22
N LEU A 179 -13.96 0.52 0.64
CA LEU A 179 -14.48 0.91 1.95
C LEU A 179 -15.37 2.16 1.88
N GLY A 180 -15.40 2.85 0.73
CA GLY A 180 -16.10 4.13 0.58
C GLY A 180 -15.40 5.30 1.27
N VAL A 181 -14.06 5.23 1.42
CA VAL A 181 -13.22 6.31 1.95
C VAL A 181 -12.80 7.22 0.81
N THR A 182 -13.46 8.37 0.73
CA THR A 182 -13.24 9.40 -0.31
C THR A 182 -12.54 10.65 0.22
N ASP A 183 -12.58 10.87 1.53
CA ASP A 183 -12.09 12.06 2.21
C ASP A 183 -11.69 11.73 3.65
N GLU A 184 -11.16 12.75 4.33
CA GLU A 184 -10.69 12.65 5.71
C GLU A 184 -11.83 12.36 6.70
N GLU A 185 -13.03 12.92 6.47
CA GLU A 185 -14.18 12.65 7.32
C GLU A 185 -14.64 11.19 7.23
N ALA A 186 -14.63 10.61 6.03
CA ALA A 186 -14.91 9.19 5.79
C ALA A 186 -13.86 8.29 6.45
N SER A 187 -12.59 8.70 6.43
CA SER A 187 -11.52 7.99 7.13
C SER A 187 -11.72 8.02 8.64
N ALA A 188 -12.10 9.17 9.22
CA ALA A 188 -12.38 9.29 10.65
C ALA A 188 -13.58 8.43 11.08
N ARG A 189 -14.66 8.41 10.29
CA ARG A 189 -15.81 7.51 10.52
C ARG A 189 -15.41 6.04 10.50
N LEU A 190 -14.52 5.66 9.57
CA LEU A 190 -14.01 4.29 9.50
C LEU A 190 -13.15 3.94 10.72
N GLU A 191 -12.33 4.87 11.22
CA GLU A 191 -11.55 4.67 12.44
C GLU A 191 -12.47 4.42 13.66
N ASP A 192 -13.49 5.25 13.83
CA ASP A 192 -14.51 5.06 14.86
C ASP A 192 -15.24 3.72 14.70
N GLU A 193 -15.61 3.34 13.47
CA GLU A 193 -16.26 2.06 13.14
C GLU A 193 -15.38 0.88 13.58
N VAL A 194 -14.10 0.90 13.19
CA VAL A 194 -13.13 -0.18 13.46
C VAL A 194 -12.87 -0.34 14.95
N VAL A 195 -12.80 0.76 15.70
CA VAL A 195 -12.50 0.73 17.14
C VAL A 195 -13.74 0.41 17.99
N ALA A 196 -14.88 1.01 17.69
CA ALA A 196 -16.05 0.98 18.55
C ALA A 196 -17.01 -0.19 18.24
N THR A 197 -17.03 -0.66 17.01
CA THR A 197 -18.02 -1.67 16.57
C THR A 197 -17.45 -3.06 16.71
N ARG A 198 -18.26 -4.01 17.18
CA ARG A 198 -17.98 -5.44 17.01
C ARG A 198 -19.12 -6.04 16.20
N PRO A 199 -18.87 -6.38 14.93
CA PRO A 199 -19.80 -7.10 14.10
C PRO A 199 -20.35 -8.34 14.81
N GLY A 200 -21.62 -8.67 14.55
CA GLY A 200 -22.18 -9.94 14.99
C GLY A 200 -21.41 -11.11 14.38
N ALA A 201 -21.33 -12.24 15.08
CA ALA A 201 -20.60 -13.42 14.64
C ALA A 201 -21.07 -13.96 13.27
N ASP A 202 -22.35 -13.75 12.95
CA ASP A 202 -22.96 -14.18 11.69
C ASP A 202 -22.92 -13.08 10.60
N ASP A 203 -22.59 -11.84 10.96
CA ASP A 203 -22.43 -10.73 10.02
C ASP A 203 -21.01 -10.68 9.49
N HIS A 204 -20.71 -11.65 8.65
CA HIS A 204 -19.40 -11.76 8.03
C HIS A 204 -19.06 -10.55 7.13
N ALA A 205 -20.05 -9.79 6.65
CA ALA A 205 -19.81 -8.63 5.78
C ALA A 205 -19.27 -7.46 6.58
N ALA A 206 -19.90 -7.18 7.72
CA ALA A 206 -19.38 -6.21 8.66
C ALA A 206 -18.02 -6.64 9.25
N GLN A 207 -17.80 -7.94 9.48
CA GLN A 207 -16.47 -8.46 9.90
C GLN A 207 -15.39 -8.17 8.86
N ALA A 208 -15.65 -8.50 7.59
CA ALA A 208 -14.71 -8.25 6.51
C ALA A 208 -14.45 -6.76 6.30
N ARG A 209 -15.50 -5.93 6.38
CA ARG A 209 -15.38 -4.47 6.29
C ARG A 209 -14.52 -3.90 7.42
N GLN A 210 -14.82 -4.26 8.67
CA GLN A 210 -14.02 -3.83 9.82
C GLN A 210 -12.55 -4.26 9.65
N TYR A 211 -12.36 -5.48 9.16
CA TYR A 211 -11.04 -6.03 8.97
C TYR A 211 -10.24 -5.28 7.90
N LEU A 212 -10.80 -5.10 6.69
CA LEU A 212 -10.21 -4.30 5.61
C LEU A 212 -9.99 -2.85 6.05
N GLY A 213 -10.90 -2.30 6.87
CA GLY A 213 -10.75 -0.99 7.50
C GLY A 213 -9.52 -0.91 8.40
N SER A 214 -9.28 -1.92 9.22
CA SER A 214 -8.09 -1.98 10.08
C SER A 214 -6.80 -2.07 9.25
N VAL A 215 -6.80 -2.84 8.15
CA VAL A 215 -5.67 -2.89 7.20
C VAL A 215 -5.45 -1.53 6.53
N PHE A 216 -6.51 -0.87 6.05
CA PHE A 216 -6.42 0.45 5.44
C PHE A 216 -5.77 1.46 6.39
N LEU A 217 -6.26 1.57 7.62
CA LEU A 217 -5.74 2.50 8.63
C LEU A 217 -4.27 2.18 8.98
N ALA A 218 -3.97 0.90 9.19
CA ALA A 218 -2.63 0.45 9.55
C ALA A 218 -1.62 0.72 8.41
N LEU A 219 -2.00 0.53 7.15
CA LEU A 219 -1.18 0.92 5.99
C LEU A 219 -0.92 2.43 5.92
N GLY A 220 -1.88 3.25 6.35
CA GLY A 220 -1.73 4.71 6.39
C GLY A 220 -0.69 5.15 7.39
N TRP A 221 -0.79 4.62 8.61
CA TRP A 221 0.22 4.81 9.63
C TRP A 221 1.59 4.27 9.18
N TRP A 222 1.64 3.09 8.57
CA TRP A 222 2.90 2.49 8.12
C TRP A 222 3.58 3.34 7.04
N GLN A 223 2.80 3.86 6.08
CA GLN A 223 3.27 4.81 5.08
C GLN A 223 3.76 6.12 5.72
N GLU A 224 3.09 6.66 6.73
CA GLU A 224 3.55 7.84 7.48
C GLU A 224 4.95 7.61 8.08
N THR A 225 5.18 6.45 8.70
CA THR A 225 6.51 6.13 9.28
C THR A 225 7.59 5.96 8.21
N LEU A 226 7.25 5.41 7.05
CA LEU A 226 8.15 5.32 5.89
C LEU A 226 8.51 6.71 5.38
N MET A 227 7.52 7.58 5.23
CA MET A 227 7.71 8.95 4.77
C MET A 227 8.53 9.78 5.76
N ALA A 228 8.35 9.58 7.06
CA ALA A 228 9.17 10.24 8.08
C ALA A 228 10.66 9.90 7.92
N CYS A 229 10.99 8.64 7.60
CA CYS A 229 12.36 8.23 7.32
C CYS A 229 12.91 8.88 6.04
N LEU A 230 12.11 8.90 4.96
CA LEU A 230 12.50 9.49 3.67
C LEU A 230 12.73 11.01 3.77
N LEU A 231 11.91 11.72 4.54
CA LEU A 231 12.00 13.17 4.70
C LEU A 231 13.17 13.59 5.60
N ALA A 232 13.58 12.74 6.55
CA ALA A 232 14.75 13.00 7.39
C ALA A 232 16.07 13.08 6.59
N ASP A 233 16.08 12.56 5.35
CA ASP A 233 17.24 12.56 4.44
C ASP A 233 17.24 13.73 3.44
N LEU A 234 16.20 14.58 3.44
CA LEU A 234 16.22 15.77 2.61
C LEU A 234 17.27 16.76 3.15
N PRO A 235 18.14 17.32 2.30
CA PRO A 235 19.05 18.37 2.73
C PRO A 235 18.23 19.54 3.27
N GLU A 236 18.57 20.04 4.46
CA GLU A 236 18.03 21.32 4.93
C GLU A 236 18.30 22.35 3.84
N LEU A 237 17.24 22.95 3.30
CA LEU A 237 17.39 24.07 2.37
C LEU A 237 18.19 25.14 3.12
N PRO A 238 19.29 25.67 2.55
CA PRO A 238 20.00 26.76 3.19
C PRO A 238 19.00 27.91 3.39
N ASP A 239 18.91 28.42 4.63
CA ASP A 239 18.01 29.50 5.07
C ASP A 239 18.12 30.80 4.24
N ASP A 240 19.05 30.87 3.28
CA ASP A 240 19.49 32.10 2.61
C ASP A 240 19.41 32.03 1.06
N ALA A 241 18.48 31.24 0.51
CA ALA A 241 18.09 31.39 -0.90
C ALA A 241 17.04 32.52 -1.03
N GLY A 242 17.43 33.74 -0.67
CA GLY A 242 16.70 34.94 -1.09
C GLY A 242 16.61 34.99 -2.62
N PRO A 243 15.53 35.54 -3.20
CA PRO A 243 15.35 35.54 -4.64
C PRO A 243 16.37 36.48 -5.28
N ASP A 244 17.48 35.92 -5.77
CA ASP A 244 18.33 36.57 -6.76
C ASP A 244 17.59 36.52 -8.12
N LEU A 245 16.46 37.24 -8.16
CA LEU A 245 15.70 37.47 -9.38
C LEU A 245 16.55 38.41 -10.25
N PRO A 246 16.92 38.02 -11.47
CA PRO A 246 17.58 38.95 -12.38
C PRO A 246 16.65 40.14 -12.64
N ASP A 247 17.22 41.35 -12.56
CA ASP A 247 16.55 42.63 -12.77
C ASP A 247 15.90 42.65 -14.17
N LEU A 248 14.57 42.46 -14.22
CA LEU A 248 13.81 42.52 -15.45
C LEU A 248 13.62 44.00 -15.82
N PRO A 249 14.02 44.44 -17.03
CA PRO A 249 13.91 45.85 -17.42
C PRO A 249 12.45 46.33 -17.39
N GLY A 250 12.28 47.49 -16.75
CA GLY A 250 11.01 48.04 -16.29
C GLY A 250 9.88 48.08 -17.32
N ARG A 251 8.71 47.63 -16.89
CA ARG A 251 7.43 47.96 -17.53
C ARG A 251 7.21 49.47 -17.45
N ALA A 252 7.38 50.15 -18.59
CA ALA A 252 6.87 51.49 -18.79
C ALA A 252 5.35 51.50 -18.55
N GLY A 253 4.92 52.23 -17.51
CA GLY A 253 3.51 52.53 -17.29
C GLY A 253 2.99 53.49 -18.38
N PRO A 254 1.72 53.38 -18.80
CA PRO A 254 1.18 54.30 -19.80
C PRO A 254 0.93 55.68 -19.15
N ALA A 255 1.62 56.68 -19.68
CA ALA A 255 1.38 58.10 -19.39
C ALA A 255 0.42 58.71 -20.43
N GLY A 256 -0.49 59.56 -19.96
CA GLY A 256 -1.27 60.54 -20.74
C GLY A 256 -2.68 60.04 -21.11
N GLY A 257 -3.79 60.65 -20.71
CA GLY A 257 -4.02 62.06 -20.40
C GLY A 257 -4.71 62.75 -21.58
N LEU A 258 -6.05 62.68 -21.63
CA LEU A 258 -6.94 63.53 -22.41
C LEU A 258 -8.19 63.69 -21.51
N GLY A 259 -8.61 64.84 -21.00
CA GLY A 259 -8.65 66.16 -21.61
C GLY A 259 -10.12 66.53 -21.81
N SER A 260 -10.83 66.89 -20.74
CA SER A 260 -12.17 67.49 -20.80
C SER A 260 -12.06 68.96 -21.16
N THR A 261 -12.65 69.40 -22.27
CA THR A 261 -13.27 70.73 -22.42
C THR A 261 -14.22 70.75 -23.63
N SER A 262 -15.36 71.41 -23.41
CA SER A 262 -16.43 71.87 -24.32
C SER A 262 -17.55 70.90 -24.67
#